data_AF-M5CCE4-F1
#
_entry.id   AF-M5CCE4-F1
#
_cell.length_a   1.000
_cell.length_b   1.000
_cell.length_c   1.000
_cell.angle_alpha   90.00
_cell.angle_beta   90.00
_cell.angle_gamma   90.00
#
_symmetry.space_group_name_H-M   'P 1'
#
loop_
_entity.id
_entity.type
_entity.pdbx_description
1 polymer ?
#
loop_
_entity_poly.entity_id
_entity_poly.type
_entity_poly.pdbx_seq_one_letter_code
_entity_poly.pdbx_strand_id
1 'polypeptide(L)'
;MTGTEPVDVEAALTPLFSVLHVSEATGTVSALHASFPDFIFDQARSDKFHCNELETNQTIAQHCFGIMDQQLRFNLCGLESSFKYDHEVDGLAARVSEAISPTLSYVIGHWGDHLVPVDWTAVLDGSTEPQGHPKRRDQHATEAKAMTDG
;
A
#
# COMPACT_ATOMS: atom_id res chain seq x y z
N MET A 1 -16.56 -7.85 4.59
CA MET A 1 -16.69 -6.54 5.26
C MET A 1 -15.79 -5.56 4.54
N THR A 2 -16.27 -4.93 3.47
CA THR A 2 -15.56 -3.86 2.77
C THR A 2 -16.05 -2.54 3.37
N GLY A 3 -15.36 -2.07 4.42
CA GLY A 3 -15.67 -0.81 5.09
C GLY A 3 -15.16 0.36 4.26
N THR A 4 -16.06 1.03 3.55
CA THR A 4 -15.78 2.28 2.83
C THR A 4 -16.59 3.44 3.41
N GLU A 5 -16.77 3.46 4.73
CA GLU A 5 -17.04 4.71 5.44
C GLU A 5 -15.69 5.30 5.81
N PRO A 6 -15.46 6.62 5.63
CA PRO A 6 -14.23 7.25 6.09
C PRO A 6 -14.20 7.13 7.62
N VAL A 7 -13.55 6.09 8.11
CA VAL A 7 -13.20 5.94 9.51
C VAL A 7 -12.32 7.14 9.83
N ASP A 8 -12.73 7.91 10.83
CA ASP A 8 -11.86 8.90 11.42
C ASP A 8 -10.64 8.17 11.99
N VAL A 9 -9.53 8.24 11.24
CA VAL A 9 -8.29 7.53 11.54
C VAL A 9 -7.76 7.97 12.89
N GLU A 10 -7.91 9.24 13.25
CA GLU A 10 -7.48 9.77 14.54
C GLU A 10 -8.33 9.21 15.68
N ALA A 11 -9.66 9.16 15.50
CA ALA A 11 -10.56 8.54 16.46
C ALA A 11 -10.28 7.03 16.63
N ALA A 12 -9.91 6.34 15.55
CA ALA A 12 -9.56 4.92 15.59
C ALA A 12 -8.20 4.66 16.27
N LEU A 13 -7.25 5.59 16.17
CA LEU A 13 -5.92 5.47 16.79
C LEU A 13 -5.90 5.90 18.26
N THR A 14 -6.82 6.78 18.69
CA THR A 14 -6.86 7.33 20.05
C THR A 14 -6.80 6.25 21.15
N PRO A 15 -7.55 5.13 21.07
CA PRO A 15 -7.48 4.07 22.10
C PRO A 15 -6.12 3.34 22.16
N LEU A 16 -5.28 3.48 21.13
CA LEU A 16 -4.02 2.78 20.96
C LEU A 16 -2.79 3.65 21.27
N PHE A 17 -2.94 4.92 21.66
CA PHE A 17 -1.81 5.80 21.98
C PHE A 17 -0.94 5.34 23.17
N SER A 18 -1.40 4.38 23.98
CA SER A 18 -0.57 3.74 25.01
C SER A 18 0.47 2.77 24.42
N VAL A 19 0.27 2.31 23.19
CA VAL A 19 1.13 1.33 22.49
C VAL A 19 1.63 1.84 21.13
N LEU A 20 1.09 2.95 20.63
CA LEU A 20 1.48 3.61 19.38
C LEU A 20 2.03 5.02 19.66
N HIS A 21 2.95 5.44 18.81
CA HIS A 21 3.47 6.79 18.72
C HIS A 21 3.07 7.38 17.38
N VAL A 22 2.50 8.59 17.40
CA VAL A 22 2.19 9.36 16.19
C VAL A 22 3.12 10.56 16.14
N SER A 23 3.95 10.64 15.10
CA SER A 23 4.87 11.76 14.91
C SER A 23 4.11 13.02 14.50
N GLU A 24 4.15 14.08 15.31
CA GLU A 24 3.57 15.37 14.96
C GLU A 24 4.21 15.98 13.70
N ALA A 25 5.51 15.72 13.48
CA ALA A 25 6.26 16.29 12.37
C ALA A 25 5.98 15.62 11.02
N THR A 26 5.67 14.31 11.02
CA THR A 26 5.56 13.51 9.79
C THR A 26 4.21 12.82 9.62
N GLY A 27 3.36 12.79 10.65
CA GLY A 27 2.12 12.02 10.68
C GLY A 27 2.32 10.50 10.70
N THR A 28 3.56 10.02 10.85
CA THR A 28 3.88 8.59 10.85
C THR A 28 3.42 7.94 12.15
N VAL A 29 2.86 6.73 12.04
CA VAL A 29 2.43 5.91 13.18
C VAL A 29 3.42 4.76 13.35
N SER A 30 3.94 4.59 14.55
CA SER A 30 4.86 3.49 14.90
C SER A 30 4.47 2.86 16.23
N ALA A 31 4.85 1.60 16.45
CA ALA A 31 4.71 0.97 17.75
C ALA A 31 5.73 1.55 18.74
N LEU A 32 5.31 1.83 19.98
CA LEU A 32 6.20 2.28 21.05
C LEU A 32 7.20 1.20 21.48
N HIS A 33 6.81 -0.07 21.36
CA HIS A 33 7.62 -1.22 21.75
C HIS A 33 7.29 -2.44 20.88
N ALA A 34 8.28 -3.30 20.64
CA ALA A 34 8.14 -4.51 19.82
C ALA A 34 7.07 -5.49 20.35
N SER A 35 6.75 -5.42 21.64
CA SER A 35 5.70 -6.26 22.25
C SER A 35 4.32 -6.07 21.62
N PHE A 36 4.03 -4.91 21.03
CA PHE A 36 2.75 -4.67 20.38
C PHE A 36 2.62 -5.44 19.06
N PRO A 37 3.52 -5.28 18.05
CA PRO A 37 3.49 -6.13 16.86
C PRO A 37 3.61 -7.62 17.21
N ASP A 38 4.46 -8.00 18.17
CA ASP A 38 4.56 -9.41 18.63
C ASP A 38 3.24 -9.96 19.18
N PHE A 39 2.38 -9.10 19.74
CA PHE A 39 1.08 -9.49 20.27
C PHE A 39 0.02 -9.54 19.16
N ILE A 40 -0.09 -8.49 18.35
CA ILE A 40 -1.18 -8.33 17.38
C ILE A 40 -1.08 -9.33 16.22
N PHE A 41 0.12 -9.79 15.89
CA PHE A 41 0.36 -10.80 14.85
C PHE A 41 0.40 -12.25 15.37
N ASP A 42 0.23 -12.46 16.68
CA ASP A 42 0.13 -13.79 17.28
C ASP A 42 -1.34 -14.11 17.60
N GLN A 43 -1.94 -15.01 16.82
CA GLN A 43 -3.34 -15.42 16.97
C GLN A 43 -3.65 -16.03 18.35
N ALA A 44 -2.71 -16.75 18.94
CA ALA A 44 -2.92 -17.39 20.25
C ALA A 44 -2.91 -16.36 21.38
N ARG A 45 -2.17 -15.25 21.20
CA ARG A 45 -2.08 -14.18 22.21
C ARG A 45 -3.15 -13.12 22.07
N SER A 46 -3.55 -12.77 20.84
CA SER A 46 -4.45 -11.64 20.57
C SER A 46 -5.91 -12.03 20.30
N ASP A 47 -6.19 -13.30 20.02
CA ASP A 47 -7.55 -13.84 19.83
C ASP A 47 -8.37 -12.98 18.84
N LYS A 48 -9.44 -12.33 19.30
CA LYS A 48 -10.30 -11.45 18.48
C LYS A 48 -9.61 -10.19 17.94
N PHE A 49 -8.44 -9.84 18.46
CA PHE A 49 -7.65 -8.68 18.03
C PHE A 49 -6.52 -9.05 17.06
N HIS A 50 -6.43 -10.33 16.68
CA HIS A 50 -5.41 -10.80 15.76
C HIS A 50 -5.53 -10.12 14.39
N CYS A 51 -4.38 -9.67 13.89
CA CYS A 51 -4.21 -9.22 12.52
C CYS A 51 -3.40 -10.27 11.76
N ASN A 52 -3.92 -10.75 10.64
CA ASN A 52 -3.14 -11.59 9.75
C ASN A 52 -2.10 -10.73 9.01
N GLU A 53 -0.83 -10.90 9.38
CA GLU A 53 0.28 -10.13 8.81
C GLU A 53 0.42 -10.35 7.29
N LEU A 54 0.20 -11.58 6.80
CA LEU A 54 0.27 -11.92 5.38
C LEU A 54 -0.82 -11.17 4.58
N GLU A 55 -2.07 -11.28 5.01
CA GLU A 55 -3.20 -10.62 4.35
C GLU A 55 -3.07 -9.09 4.40
N THR A 56 -2.59 -8.56 5.53
CA THR A 56 -2.36 -7.13 5.71
C THR A 56 -1.29 -6.63 4.75
N ASN A 57 -0.13 -7.28 4.70
CA ASN A 57 0.96 -6.91 3.80
C ASN A 57 0.57 -7.06 2.33
N GLN A 58 -0.15 -8.12 1.95
CA GLN A 58 -0.68 -8.27 0.58
C GLN A 58 -1.61 -7.11 0.19
N THR A 59 -2.50 -6.72 1.10
CA THR A 59 -3.41 -5.59 0.88
C THR A 59 -2.63 -4.28 0.70
N ILE A 60 -1.64 -4.01 1.57
CA ILE A 60 -0.80 -2.82 1.47
C ILE A 60 -0.01 -2.81 0.15
N ALA A 61 0.60 -3.94 -0.24
CA ALA A 61 1.32 -4.05 -1.51
C ALA A 61 0.42 -3.75 -2.72
N GLN A 62 -0.82 -4.25 -2.73
CA GLN A 62 -1.80 -3.94 -3.78
C GLN A 62 -2.12 -2.43 -3.83
N HIS A 63 -2.30 -1.79 -2.67
CA HIS A 63 -2.49 -0.35 -2.61
C HIS A 63 -1.26 0.44 -3.08
N CYS A 64 -0.06 0.00 -2.71
CA CYS A 64 1.19 0.56 -3.20
C CYS A 64 1.24 0.52 -4.73
N PHE A 65 0.98 -0.63 -5.34
CA PHE A 65 0.95 -0.75 -6.81
C PHE A 65 -0.13 0.12 -7.45
N GLY A 66 -1.33 0.19 -6.86
CA GLY A 66 -2.41 1.06 -7.35
C GLY A 66 -2.03 2.54 -7.32
N ILE A 67 -1.38 3.00 -6.25
CA ILE A 67 -0.92 4.39 -6.12
C ILE A 67 0.22 4.67 -7.10
N MET A 68 1.19 3.75 -7.24
CA MET A 68 2.28 3.90 -8.21
C MET A 68 1.76 3.96 -9.64
N ASP A 69 0.82 3.10 -10.02
CA ASP A 69 0.21 3.10 -11.35
C ASP A 69 -0.52 4.42 -11.66
N GLN A 70 -1.14 5.03 -10.64
CA GLN A 70 -1.89 6.28 -10.79
C GLN A 70 -1.00 7.53 -10.78
N GLN A 71 0.05 7.56 -9.96
CA GLN A 71 0.80 8.78 -9.67
C GLN A 71 2.20 8.81 -10.29
N LEU A 72 2.83 7.65 -10.51
CA LEU A 72 4.12 7.63 -11.20
C LEU A 72 3.92 7.93 -12.68
N ARG A 73 4.82 8.74 -13.20
CA ARG A 73 4.91 9.08 -14.61
C ARG A 73 6.35 9.40 -14.95
N PHE A 74 6.68 9.25 -16.24
CA PHE A 74 7.98 9.65 -16.72
C PHE A 74 8.23 11.12 -16.41
N ASN A 75 9.45 11.42 -15.95
CA ASN A 75 9.89 12.77 -15.64
C ASN A 75 8.93 13.49 -14.67
N LEU A 76 8.77 12.93 -13.47
CA LEU A 76 7.83 13.40 -12.45
C LEU A 76 7.95 14.90 -12.16
N CYS A 77 9.18 15.41 -12.12
CA CYS A 77 9.50 16.81 -11.88
C CYS A 77 9.43 17.67 -13.14
N GLY A 78 9.24 17.10 -14.34
CA GLY A 78 9.13 17.82 -15.61
C GLY A 78 10.45 18.43 -16.10
N LEU A 79 11.59 17.87 -15.71
CA LEU A 79 12.93 18.37 -16.04
C LEU A 79 13.10 18.57 -17.55
N GLU A 80 13.74 19.66 -17.95
CA GLU A 80 13.93 19.99 -19.36
C GLU A 80 14.97 19.08 -20.02
N SER A 81 15.91 18.55 -19.23
CA SER A 81 17.00 17.70 -19.67
C SER A 81 17.57 16.89 -18.51
N SER A 82 17.99 15.65 -18.79
CA SER A 82 18.76 14.83 -17.84
C SER A 82 20.26 15.11 -17.84
N PHE A 83 20.74 16.06 -18.68
CA PHE A 83 22.15 16.43 -18.79
C PHE A 83 22.58 17.53 -17.80
N LYS A 84 21.62 18.11 -17.07
CA LYS A 84 21.91 19.10 -16.01
C LYS A 84 22.08 18.38 -14.67
N TYR A 85 23.02 18.83 -13.86
CA TYR A 85 23.11 18.42 -12.46
C TYR A 85 21.96 19.04 -11.65
N ASP A 86 21.60 18.42 -10.54
CA ASP A 86 20.50 18.87 -9.67
C ASP A 86 20.62 20.33 -9.23
N HIS A 87 21.84 20.82 -8.98
CA HIS A 87 22.09 22.21 -8.58
C HIS A 87 21.98 23.21 -9.74
N GLU A 88 21.96 22.74 -10.98
CA GLU A 88 21.75 23.55 -12.20
C GLU A 88 20.28 23.60 -12.62
N VAL A 89 19.40 22.89 -11.90
CA VAL A 89 17.96 22.90 -12.13
C VAL A 89 17.29 23.89 -11.17
N ASP A 90 16.82 25.00 -11.73
CA ASP A 90 16.10 26.02 -10.98
C ASP A 90 14.85 25.44 -10.30
N GLY A 91 14.73 25.69 -9.00
CA GLY A 91 13.54 25.31 -8.23
C GLY A 91 13.33 23.80 -8.06
N LEU A 92 14.35 22.96 -8.26
CA LEU A 92 14.21 21.49 -8.20
C LEU A 92 13.57 21.01 -6.90
N ALA A 93 14.00 21.53 -5.74
CA ALA A 93 13.44 21.13 -4.44
C ALA A 93 11.92 21.40 -4.34
N ALA A 94 11.45 22.53 -4.87
CA ALA A 94 10.02 22.86 -4.88
C ALA A 94 9.25 21.93 -5.83
N ARG A 95 9.81 21.64 -7.02
CA ARG A 95 9.23 20.71 -8.01
C ARG A 95 9.11 19.30 -7.44
N VAL A 96 10.12 18.84 -6.70
CA VAL A 96 10.09 17.54 -6.00
C VAL A 96 8.98 17.51 -4.94
N SER A 97 8.89 18.55 -4.11
CA SER A 97 7.85 18.65 -3.07
C SER A 97 6.43 18.70 -3.64
N GLU A 98 6.25 19.34 -4.80
CA GLU A 98 4.96 19.38 -5.50
C GLU A 98 4.63 18.04 -6.19
N ALA A 99 5.63 17.38 -6.77
CA ALA A 99 5.43 16.17 -7.56
C ALA A 99 5.34 14.89 -6.71
N ILE A 100 6.04 14.82 -5.57
CA ILE A 100 6.08 13.65 -4.69
C ILE A 100 5.29 13.93 -3.43
N SER A 101 4.04 13.48 -3.41
CA SER A 101 3.22 13.52 -2.19
C SER A 101 3.82 12.65 -1.08
N PRO A 102 3.51 12.92 0.21
CA PRO A 102 3.94 12.06 1.31
C PRO A 102 3.52 10.59 1.11
N THR A 103 2.32 10.37 0.58
CA THR A 103 1.80 9.03 0.24
C THR A 103 2.63 8.36 -0.85
N LEU A 104 2.96 9.08 -1.94
CA LEU A 104 3.79 8.52 -3.01
C LEU A 104 5.19 8.19 -2.52
N SER A 105 5.79 9.07 -1.71
CA SER A 105 7.09 8.86 -1.08
C SER A 105 7.14 7.58 -0.24
N TYR A 106 6.11 7.36 0.60
CA TYR A 106 5.99 6.12 1.36
C TYR A 106 5.92 4.90 0.44
N VAL A 107 5.03 4.94 -0.54
CA VAL A 107 4.77 3.81 -1.44
C VAL A 107 6.01 3.43 -2.25
N ILE A 108 6.73 4.39 -2.85
CA ILE A 108 7.93 4.08 -3.65
C ILE A 108 9.07 3.53 -2.80
N GLY A 109 9.12 3.90 -1.51
CA GLY A 109 10.16 3.47 -0.58
C GLY A 109 9.91 2.10 0.05
N HIS A 110 8.65 1.71 0.26
CA HIS A 110 8.28 0.58 1.15
C HIS A 110 7.46 -0.52 0.47
N TRP A 111 7.07 -0.39 -0.80
CA TRP A 111 6.27 -1.43 -1.49
C TRP A 111 6.91 -2.83 -1.40
N GLY A 112 8.24 -2.90 -1.42
CA GLY A 112 8.99 -4.16 -1.34
C GLY A 112 8.92 -4.83 0.03
N ASP A 113 8.81 -4.03 1.11
CA ASP A 113 8.71 -4.54 2.48
C ASP A 113 7.38 -5.28 2.71
N HIS A 114 6.36 -4.95 1.91
CA HIS A 114 5.05 -5.57 1.95
C HIS A 114 4.93 -6.80 1.04
N LEU A 115 5.98 -7.14 0.27
CA LEU A 115 6.02 -8.40 -0.46
C LEU A 115 6.39 -9.53 0.48
N VAL A 116 5.37 -10.19 1.02
CA VAL A 116 5.59 -11.36 1.85
C VAL A 116 6.22 -12.47 1.02
N PRO A 117 7.28 -13.14 1.51
CA PRO A 117 7.85 -14.31 0.84
C PRO A 117 6.75 -15.34 0.62
N VAL A 118 6.48 -15.66 -0.64
CA VAL A 118 5.63 -16.80 -0.98
C VAL A 118 6.41 -18.04 -0.62
N ASP A 119 5.85 -18.88 0.25
CA ASP A 119 6.33 -20.25 0.36
C ASP A 119 5.90 -21.01 -0.89
N TRP A 120 6.76 -20.95 -1.90
CA TRP A 120 6.52 -21.63 -3.16
C TRP A 120 6.43 -23.14 -3.00
N THR A 121 6.94 -23.73 -1.90
CA THR A 121 6.80 -25.17 -1.67
C THR A 121 5.36 -25.54 -1.35
N ALA A 122 4.68 -24.76 -0.51
CA ALA A 122 3.24 -24.91 -0.22
C ALA A 122 2.33 -24.60 -1.43
N VAL A 123 2.77 -23.70 -2.32
CA VAL A 123 2.02 -23.41 -3.57
C VAL A 123 2.18 -24.54 -4.59
N LEU A 124 3.37 -25.13 -4.69
CA LEU A 124 3.68 -26.21 -5.62
C LEU A 124 3.12 -27.57 -5.17
N ASP A 125 3.00 -27.80 -3.86
CA ASP A 125 2.40 -29.01 -3.29
C ASP A 125 0.86 -28.94 -3.22
N GLY A 126 0.27 -27.77 -3.54
CA GLY A 126 -1.18 -27.55 -3.58
C GLY A 126 -1.82 -27.35 -2.20
N SER A 127 -1.03 -27.18 -1.14
CA SER A 127 -1.51 -26.91 0.22
C SER A 127 -1.99 -25.46 0.39
N THR A 128 -1.51 -24.54 -0.46
CA THR A 128 -2.02 -23.17 -0.60
C THR A 128 -2.41 -22.89 -2.05
N GLU A 129 -3.68 -22.59 -2.30
CA GLU A 129 -4.09 -22.04 -3.59
C GLU A 129 -3.50 -20.63 -3.74
N PRO A 130 -2.75 -20.34 -4.82
CA PRO A 130 -2.37 -18.97 -5.10
C PRO A 130 -3.66 -18.18 -5.30
N GLN A 131 -3.86 -17.12 -4.52
CA GLN A 131 -5.01 -16.23 -4.71
C GLN A 131 -4.95 -15.67 -6.13
N GLY A 132 -5.69 -16.31 -7.04
CA GLY A 132 -5.78 -15.90 -8.42
C GLY A 132 -6.47 -14.55 -8.48
N HIS A 133 -5.78 -13.52 -8.96
CA HIS A 133 -6.45 -12.32 -9.40
C HIS A 133 -7.53 -12.71 -10.43
N PRO A 134 -8.77 -12.18 -10.30
CA PRO A 134 -9.80 -12.43 -11.30
C PRO A 134 -9.27 -11.94 -12.65
N LYS A 135 -9.23 -12.85 -13.64
CA LYS A 135 -8.81 -12.52 -15.00
C LYS A 135 -9.71 -11.42 -15.52
N ARG A 136 -9.12 -10.25 -15.81
CA ARG A 136 -9.74 -9.09 -16.48
C ARG A 136 -10.42 -9.39 -17.83
N ARG A 137 -10.43 -10.64 -18.31
CA ARG A 137 -10.93 -11.01 -19.64
C ARG A 137 -12.45 -11.18 -19.72
N ASP A 138 -13.17 -11.20 -18.61
CA ASP A 138 -14.61 -11.49 -18.63
C ASP A 138 -15.51 -10.24 -18.63
N GLN A 139 -14.95 -9.02 -18.49
CA GLN A 139 -15.75 -7.78 -18.53
C GLN A 139 -16.07 -7.32 -19.97
N HIS A 140 -15.21 -7.61 -20.95
CA HIS A 140 -15.46 -7.20 -22.34
C HIS A 140 -16.45 -8.10 -23.09
N ALA A 141 -16.70 -9.33 -22.62
CA ALA A 141 -17.66 -10.24 -23.25
C ALA A 141 -19.12 -9.87 -22.96
N THR A 142 -19.38 -9.21 -21.81
CA THR A 142 -20.73 -8.89 -21.37
C THR A 142 -21.29 -7.63 -22.05
N GLU A 143 -20.43 -6.68 -22.45
CA GLU A 143 -20.86 -5.46 -23.16
C GLU A 143 -21.16 -5.70 -24.65
N ALA A 144 -20.50 -6.66 -25.31
CA ALA A 144 -20.76 -6.98 -26.72
C ALA A 144 -22.13 -7.65 -26.95
N LYS A 145 -22.73 -8.27 -25.92
CA LYS A 145 -24.04 -8.92 -26.02
C LYS A 145 -25.22 -7.99 -25.72
N ALA A 146 -24.98 -6.83 -25.12
CA ALA A 146 -26.04 -5.83 -24.87
C ALA A 146 -26.29 -4.89 -26.07
N MET A 147 -25.41 -4.91 -27.08
CA MET A 147 -25.45 -3.98 -28.22
C MET A 147 -26.02 -4.60 -29.51
N THR A 148 -26.54 -5.83 -29.45
CA THR A 148 -27.15 -6.54 -30.59
C THR A 148 -28.65 -6.84 -30.46
N ASP A 149 -29.25 -6.56 -29.28
CA ASP A 149 -30.68 -6.76 -29.02
C ASP A 149 -31.44 -5.44 -28.66
N GLY A 150 -31.01 -4.31 -29.24
CA GLY A 150 -31.66 -3.00 -29.07
C GLY A 150 -32.01 -2.34 -30.39
#